data_AF-A0A290Z9S8-F1
#
_entry.id   AF-A0A290Z9S8-F1
#
_cell.length_a   1.000
_cell.length_b   1.000
_cell.length_c   1.000
_cell.angle_alpha   90.00
_cell.angle_beta   90.00
_cell.angle_gamma   90.00
#
_symmetry.space_group_name_H-M   'P 1'
#
loop_
_entity.id
_entity.type
_entity.pdbx_description
1 polymer ?
#
loop_
_entity_poly.entity_id
_entity_poly.type
_entity_poly.pdbx_seq_one_letter_code
_entity_poly.pdbx_strand_id
1 'polypeptide(L)'
;MGFAELSTERLHEVAVHLAAAEALRRTRHRVEVLSEPRSRLLLVGGRRVRVFARRTAEQRPMRRGTGQDTSDAHALVFVDLSGAVPRFHVTAPDVAVGRVEAGLDDWPLLERLDARG
;
A
#
# COMPACT_ATOMS: atom_id res chain seq x y z
N MET A 1 -2.95 23.36 0.77
CA MET A 1 -1.93 22.47 1.35
C MET A 1 -1.82 21.24 0.49
N GLY A 2 -0.63 20.95 -0.02
CA GLY A 2 -0.35 19.75 -0.83
C GLY A 2 0.31 18.65 0.00
N PHE A 3 0.31 17.40 -0.48
CA PHE A 3 0.95 16.27 0.22
C PHE A 3 2.45 16.48 0.50
N ALA A 4 3.11 17.33 -0.31
CA ALA A 4 4.50 17.71 -0.16
C ALA A 4 4.82 18.40 1.19
N GLU A 5 3.84 19.08 1.79
CA GLU A 5 4.01 19.88 3.02
C GLU A 5 3.74 19.07 4.29
N LEU A 6 3.25 17.84 4.16
CA LEU A 6 2.93 16.98 5.31
C LEU A 6 4.19 16.41 5.96
N SER A 7 4.19 16.34 7.30
CA SER A 7 5.18 15.56 8.04
C SER A 7 5.16 14.10 7.56
N THR A 8 6.27 13.38 7.73
CA THR A 8 6.35 11.97 7.29
C THR A 8 5.27 11.11 7.94
N GLU A 9 4.96 11.34 9.22
CA GLU A 9 3.89 10.65 9.93
C GLU A 9 2.51 10.94 9.32
N ARG A 10 2.16 12.23 9.14
CA ARG A 10 0.89 12.64 8.53
C ARG A 10 0.75 12.16 7.09
N LEU A 11 1.83 12.16 6.32
CA LEU A 11 1.86 11.62 4.96
C LEU A 11 1.47 10.14 4.95
N HIS A 12 2.01 9.36 5.90
CA HIS A 12 1.72 7.94 5.99
C HIS A 12 0.30 7.66 6.50
N GLU A 13 -0.21 8.43 7.46
CA GLU A 13 -1.62 8.34 7.87
C GLU A 13 -2.56 8.57 6.69
N VAL A 14 -2.33 9.66 5.94
CA VAL A 14 -3.12 9.98 4.74
C VAL A 14 -3.04 8.86 3.71
N ALA A 15 -1.85 8.32 3.45
CA ALA A 15 -1.67 7.21 2.51
C ALA A 15 -2.44 5.95 2.92
N VAL A 16 -2.45 5.62 4.22
CA VAL A 16 -3.19 4.47 4.75
C VAL A 16 -4.70 4.65 4.54
N HIS A 17 -5.24 5.83 4.84
CA HIS A 17 -6.67 6.10 4.63
C HIS A 17 -7.06 6.13 3.15
N LEU A 18 -6.21 6.70 2.28
CA LEU A 18 -6.43 6.67 0.84
C LEU A 18 -6.40 5.23 0.29
N ALA A 19 -5.43 4.43 0.72
CA ALA A 19 -5.34 3.02 0.34
C ALA A 19 -6.56 2.23 0.84
N ALA A 20 -7.06 2.52 2.04
CA ALA A 20 -8.25 1.88 2.58
C ALA A 20 -9.50 2.21 1.75
N ALA A 21 -9.69 3.50 1.40
CA ALA A 21 -10.81 3.94 0.57
C ALA A 21 -10.75 3.33 -0.83
N GLU A 22 -9.57 3.27 -1.45
CA GLU A 22 -9.39 2.65 -2.76
C GLU A 22 -9.62 1.14 -2.71
N ALA A 23 -9.13 0.45 -1.67
CA ALA A 23 -9.36 -0.98 -1.49
C ALA A 23 -10.85 -1.30 -1.30
N LEU A 24 -11.58 -0.50 -0.51
CA LEU A 24 -13.03 -0.65 -0.34
C LEU A 24 -13.76 -0.47 -1.68
N ARG A 25 -13.39 0.56 -2.45
CA ARG A 25 -13.99 0.87 -3.75
C ARG A 25 -13.77 -0.23 -4.79
N ARG A 26 -12.57 -0.81 -4.84
CA ARG A 26 -12.15 -1.80 -5.84
C ARG A 26 -12.66 -3.20 -5.51
N THR A 27 -12.46 -3.64 -4.26
CA THR A 27 -12.62 -5.04 -3.88
C THR A 27 -13.98 -5.36 -3.25
N ARG A 28 -14.71 -4.33 -2.76
CA ARG A 28 -15.94 -4.47 -1.96
C ARG A 28 -15.78 -5.29 -0.67
N HIS A 29 -14.56 -5.66 -0.28
CA HIS A 29 -14.30 -6.29 1.00
C HIS A 29 -14.41 -5.27 2.14
N ARG A 30 -14.67 -5.77 3.35
CA ARG A 30 -14.48 -5.00 4.58
C ARG A 30 -13.01 -4.60 4.69
N VAL A 31 -12.78 -3.32 4.98
CA VAL A 31 -11.45 -2.75 5.19
C VAL A 31 -11.36 -2.18 6.59
N GLU A 32 -10.29 -2.54 7.32
CA GLU A 32 -9.97 -1.98 8.63
C GLU A 32 -8.58 -1.38 8.60
N VAL A 33 -8.45 -0.18 9.17
CA VAL A 33 -7.15 0.47 9.39
C VAL A 33 -6.64 0.02 10.74
N LEU A 34 -5.48 -0.63 10.79
CA LEU A 34 -4.87 -1.05 12.05
C LEU A 34 -3.98 0.06 12.60
N SER A 35 -4.36 0.61 13.75
CA SER A 35 -3.60 1.63 14.46
C SER A 35 -2.52 0.99 15.33
N GLU A 36 -1.47 0.46 14.70
CA GLU A 36 -0.30 -0.05 15.41
C GLU A 36 0.87 0.95 15.33
N PRO A 37 1.66 1.12 16.41
CA PRO A 37 2.86 1.96 16.37
C PRO A 37 3.81 1.45 15.28
N ARG A 38 4.01 2.27 14.25
CA ARG A 38 4.91 2.01 13.09
C ARG A 38 4.39 1.00 12.06
N SER A 39 3.31 0.28 12.32
CA SER A 39 2.71 -0.66 11.36
C SER A 39 1.60 0.03 10.57
N ARG A 40 1.94 0.51 9.37
CA ARG A 40 0.97 1.09 8.40
C ARG A 40 0.23 -0.05 7.72
N LEU A 41 -0.68 -0.68 8.44
CA LEU A 41 -1.35 -1.92 8.06
C LEU A 41 -2.84 -1.70 7.84
N LEU A 42 -3.37 -2.41 6.85
CA LEU A 42 -4.79 -2.59 6.58
C LEU A 42 -5.14 -4.06 6.76
N LEU A 43 -6.36 -4.35 7.23
CA LEU A 43 -7.00 -5.64 7.00
C LEU A 43 -8.01 -5.47 5.87
N VAL A 44 -7.81 -6.19 4.77
CA VAL A 44 -8.75 -6.24 3.65
C VAL A 44 -9.28 -7.67 3.57
N GLY A 45 -10.57 -7.88 3.85
CA GLY A 45 -11.14 -9.23 3.89
C GLY A 45 -10.43 -10.16 4.88
N GLY A 46 -9.94 -9.62 6.01
CA GLY A 46 -9.18 -10.37 7.01
C GLY A 46 -7.69 -10.58 6.70
N ARG A 47 -7.18 -10.03 5.59
CA ARG A 47 -5.77 -10.20 5.18
C ARG A 47 -4.96 -8.94 5.43
N ARG A 48 -3.75 -9.13 5.97
CA ARG A 48 -2.83 -8.03 6.28
C ARG A 48 -2.23 -7.46 5.01
N VAL A 49 -2.41 -6.16 4.80
CA VAL A 49 -1.88 -5.40 3.67
C VAL A 49 -1.05 -4.25 4.21
N ARG A 50 0.21 -4.11 3.76
CA ARG A 50 1.10 -3.06 4.25
C ARG A 50 1.14 -1.88 3.28
N VAL A 51 1.06 -0.66 3.80
CA VAL A 51 1.00 0.56 3.00
C VAL A 51 2.30 1.35 3.09
N PHE A 52 2.81 1.73 1.94
CA PHE A 52 3.98 2.58 1.78
C PHE A 52 3.57 3.84 1.02
N ALA A 53 4.05 5.00 1.47
CA ALA A 53 3.77 6.27 0.82
C ALA A 53 5.02 6.79 0.11
N ARG A 54 4.84 7.36 -1.08
CA ARG A 54 5.82 8.17 -1.78
C ARG A 54 5.32 9.61 -1.86
N ARG A 55 6.14 10.56 -1.42
CA ARG A 55 5.86 12.00 -1.44
C ARG A 55 6.20 12.63 -2.79
N THR A 56 7.33 12.27 -3.40
CA THR A 56 7.81 12.86 -4.66
C THR A 56 8.33 11.79 -5.61
N ALA A 57 8.31 12.06 -6.93
CA ALA A 57 8.77 11.12 -7.95
C ALA A 57 10.29 10.86 -7.88
N GLU A 58 11.05 11.79 -7.30
CA GLU A 58 12.50 11.71 -7.13
C GLU A 58 12.92 10.93 -5.86
N GLN A 59 12.00 10.67 -4.93
CA GLN A 59 12.28 9.75 -3.84
C GLN A 59 12.66 8.38 -4.42
N ARG A 60 13.63 7.69 -3.78
CA ARG A 60 14.11 6.37 -4.21
C ARG A 60 12.91 5.51 -4.63
N PRO A 61 13.01 4.80 -5.77
CA PRO A 61 11.91 3.98 -6.28
C PRO A 61 11.40 3.11 -5.15
N MET A 62 10.08 3.03 -5.04
CA MET A 62 9.42 2.29 -3.98
C MET A 62 10.00 0.88 -3.95
N ARG A 63 10.78 0.61 -2.90
CA ARG A 63 11.40 -0.70 -2.73
C ARG A 63 10.43 -1.53 -1.93
N ARG A 64 10.21 -2.76 -2.39
CA ARG A 64 9.78 -3.85 -1.51
C ARG A 64 10.74 -3.79 -0.32
N GLY A 65 10.20 -3.68 0.90
CA GLY A 65 11.01 -3.45 2.09
C GLY A 65 12.04 -4.55 2.33
N THR A 66 12.70 -4.51 3.48
CA THR A 66 13.47 -5.68 3.93
C THR A 66 12.52 -6.87 4.13
N GLY A 67 13.00 -8.12 4.15
CA GLY A 67 12.13 -9.28 4.41
C GLY A 67 11.34 -9.18 5.72
N GLN A 68 11.77 -8.31 6.63
CA GLN A 68 11.10 -7.97 7.88
C GLN A 68 9.85 -7.09 7.69
N ASP A 69 9.81 -6.29 6.62
CA ASP A 69 8.67 -5.44 6.27
C ASP A 69 7.56 -6.21 5.55
N THR A 70 7.87 -7.40 5.01
CA THR A 70 6.97 -8.19 4.15
C THR A 70 6.56 -9.53 4.76
N SER A 71 7.18 -9.96 5.87
CA SER A 71 7.03 -11.33 6.43
C SER A 71 5.62 -11.69 6.90
N ASP A 72 4.79 -10.71 7.26
CA ASP A 72 3.43 -10.91 7.76
C ASP A 72 2.34 -10.30 6.87
N ALA A 73 2.75 -9.64 5.79
CA ALA A 73 1.85 -9.03 4.83
C ALA A 73 1.45 -10.06 3.75
N HIS A 74 0.19 -10.06 3.36
CA HIS A 74 -0.34 -10.81 2.22
C HIS A 74 -0.26 -10.00 0.91
N ALA A 75 -0.13 -8.68 1.02
CA ALA A 75 0.10 -7.76 -0.09
C ALA A 75 0.76 -6.46 0.42
N LEU A 76 1.39 -5.74 -0.50
CA LEU A 76 1.93 -4.41 -0.29
C LEU A 76 1.18 -3.44 -1.21
N VAL A 77 0.82 -2.28 -0.67
CA VAL A 77 0.21 -1.16 -1.40
C VAL A 77 1.15 0.02 -1.33
N PHE A 78 1.50 0.53 -2.49
CA PHE A 78 2.34 1.69 -2.68
C PHE A 78 1.48 2.85 -3.17
N VAL A 79 1.42 3.91 -2.37
CA VAL A 79 0.63 5.12 -2.65
C VAL A 79 1.56 6.23 -3.08
N ASP A 80 1.49 6.61 -4.35
CA ASP A 80 2.24 7.72 -4.91
C ASP A 80 1.43 9.01 -4.86
N LEU A 81 1.89 9.93 -4.02
CA LEU A 81 1.28 11.24 -3.76
C LEU A 81 2.01 12.38 -4.45
N SER A 82 2.92 12.08 -5.38
CA SER A 82 3.71 13.07 -6.11
C SER A 82 2.93 13.84 -7.18
N GLY A 83 1.82 13.28 -7.67
CA GLY A 83 0.97 13.89 -8.69
C GLY A 83 -0.26 14.61 -8.11
N ALA A 84 -1.02 15.25 -9.01
CA ALA A 84 -2.29 15.89 -8.65
C ALA A 84 -3.37 14.89 -8.17
N VAL A 85 -3.27 13.63 -8.61
CA VAL A 85 -4.14 12.53 -8.21
C VAL A 85 -3.27 11.40 -7.66
N PRO A 86 -3.59 10.85 -6.47
CA PRO A 86 -2.89 9.69 -5.92
C PRO A 86 -2.92 8.50 -6.88
N ARG A 87 -1.79 7.81 -7.01
CA ARG A 87 -1.70 6.53 -7.73
C ARG A 87 -1.42 5.40 -6.75
N PHE A 88 -1.95 4.22 -7.06
CA PHE A 88 -1.89 3.06 -6.19
C PHE A 88 -1.28 1.90 -6.95
N HIS A 89 -0.30 1.24 -6.36
CA HIS A 89 0.33 0.06 -6.93
C HIS A 89 0.28 -1.07 -5.91
N VAL A 90 -0.32 -2.20 -6.29
CA VAL A 90 -0.48 -3.37 -5.43
C VAL A 90 0.47 -4.47 -5.89
N THR A 91 1.10 -5.17 -4.96
CA THR A 91 1.95 -6.33 -5.26
C THR A 91 1.94 -7.36 -4.14
N ALA A 92 2.26 -8.61 -4.50
CA ALA A 92 2.57 -9.65 -3.55
C ALA A 92 3.76 -9.27 -2.63
N PRO A 93 3.77 -9.77 -1.38
CA PRO A 93 4.80 -9.51 -0.37
C PRO A 93 6.13 -10.15 -0.76
N ASP A 94 6.06 -11.33 -1.38
CA ASP A 94 7.20 -12.12 -1.79
C ASP A 94 7.51 -11.82 -3.25
N VAL A 95 8.43 -10.89 -3.46
CA VAL A 95 9.03 -10.72 -4.78
C VAL A 95 10.47 -10.36 -4.58
N ALA A 96 11.30 -11.13 -5.27
CA ALA A 96 12.71 -10.87 -5.47
C ALA A 96 13.00 -9.37 -5.63
N VAL A 97 14.10 -8.93 -5.03
CA VAL A 97 14.66 -7.58 -5.12
C VAL A 97 14.44 -6.99 -6.52
N GLY A 98 13.57 -5.97 -6.65
CA GLY A 98 13.17 -5.42 -7.95
C GLY A 98 12.38 -4.11 -7.84
N ARG A 99 12.49 -3.26 -8.87
CA ARG A 99 11.76 -1.97 -8.96
C ARG A 99 10.26 -2.23 -9.13
N VAL A 100 9.41 -1.57 -8.35
CA VAL A 100 7.94 -1.71 -8.37
C VAL A 100 7.28 -0.97 -9.56
N GLU A 101 7.99 -0.03 -10.19
CA GLU A 101 7.40 0.89 -11.19
C GLU A 101 7.08 0.24 -12.55
N ALA A 102 7.55 -0.98 -12.83
CA ALA A 102 7.23 -1.71 -14.05
C ALA A 102 6.17 -2.79 -13.77
N GLY A 103 4.92 -2.56 -14.20
CA GLY A 103 3.92 -3.61 -14.39
C GLY A 103 3.00 -3.97 -13.21
N LEU A 104 2.65 -3.03 -12.33
CA LEU A 104 1.82 -3.36 -11.14
C LEU A 104 0.59 -2.45 -11.01
N ASP A 105 -0.53 -2.98 -11.48
CA ASP A 105 -1.90 -2.59 -11.11
C ASP A 105 -2.73 -3.88 -10.88
N ASP A 106 -2.15 -4.83 -10.13
CA ASP A 106 -2.75 -6.14 -9.88
C ASP A 106 -3.75 -6.10 -8.70
N TRP A 107 -4.76 -5.24 -8.80
CA TRP A 107 -5.93 -5.31 -7.92
C TRP A 107 -6.59 -6.69 -7.90
N PRO A 108 -6.64 -7.43 -9.03
CA PRO A 108 -7.07 -8.82 -9.03
C PRO A 108 -6.27 -9.71 -8.08
N LEU A 109 -5.05 -9.36 -7.67
CA LEU A 109 -4.35 -10.05 -6.58
C LEU A 109 -5.21 -10.02 -5.31
N LEU A 110 -5.69 -8.85 -4.90
CA LEU A 110 -6.53 -8.71 -3.70
C LEU A 110 -7.87 -9.44 -3.85
N GLU A 111 -8.42 -9.52 -5.05
CA GLU A 111 -9.67 -10.26 -5.34
C GLU A 111 -9.44 -11.78 -5.36
N ARG A 112 -8.31 -12.26 -5.90
CA ARG A 112 -7.93 -13.68 -5.95
C ARG A 112 -7.52 -14.25 -4.61
N LEU A 113 -7.26 -13.38 -3.63
CA LEU A 113 -6.99 -13.82 -2.28
C LEU A 113 -8.19 -14.61 -1.71
N ASP A 114 -9.44 -14.38 -2.14
CA ASP A 114 -10.61 -15.19 -1.71
C ASP A 114 -10.56 -16.68 -2.12
N ALA A 115 -9.78 -17.05 -3.15
CA ALA A 115 -9.84 -18.39 -3.74
C ALA A 115 -9.01 -19.46 -3.00
N ARG A 116 -8.32 -19.11 -1.90
CA ARG A 116 -7.57 -20.04 -1.06
C ARG A 116 -7.88 -19.73 0.41
N GLY A 117 -9.00 -20.25 0.88
CA GLY A 117 -9.26 -20.49 2.30
C GLY A 117 -8.46 -21.68 2.80
#